data_AF-A0A914CU91-F1
#
_entry.id   AF-A0A914CU91-F1
#
_cell.length_a   1.000
_cell.length_b   1.000
_cell.length_c   1.000
_cell.angle_alpha   90.00
_cell.angle_beta   90.00
_cell.angle_gamma   90.00
#
_symmetry.space_group_name_H-M   'P 1'
#
loop_
_entity.id
_entity.type
_entity.pdbx_description
1 polymer ?
#
loop_
_entity_poly.entity_id
_entity_poly.type
_entity_poly.pdbx_seq_one_letter_code
_entity_poly.pdbx_strand_id
1 'polypeptide(L)'
;MLAAGCAVGVACTFSSPVGGVLFSIEVTSVYFAIRNYWRGFFAATWSATVFRLLQVPIETEVTLTAFSQTAFPTNAFLPEELPFFAFIGFFCGVLSAFFIFLHRHLMLFLRQNKYAKTIFQQL
;
A
#
# COMPACT_ATOMS: atom_id res chain seq x y z
N MET A 1 0.28 19.33 -3.00
CA MET A 1 -0.85 18.73 -2.25
C MET A 1 -1.23 17.33 -2.74
N LEU A 2 -0.84 16.91 -3.96
CA LEU A 2 -1.08 15.55 -4.48
C LEU A 2 -0.53 14.43 -3.57
N ALA A 3 0.70 14.58 -3.05
CA ALA A 3 1.28 13.63 -2.09
C ALA A 3 0.40 13.43 -0.84
N ALA A 4 -0.16 14.50 -0.27
CA ALA A 4 -1.08 14.37 0.86
C ALA A 4 -2.35 13.59 0.47
N GLY A 5 -2.84 13.76 -0.76
CA GLY A 5 -3.97 12.97 -1.28
C GLY A 5 -3.63 11.48 -1.46
N CYS A 6 -2.45 11.16 -1.99
CA CYS A 6 -1.97 9.78 -2.08
C CYS A 6 -1.85 9.14 -0.69
N ALA A 7 -1.28 9.86 0.28
CA ALA A 7 -1.17 9.38 1.66
C ALA A 7 -2.54 9.13 2.30
N VAL A 8 -3.50 10.03 2.11
CA VAL A 8 -4.88 9.90 2.59
C VAL A 8 -5.56 8.68 1.98
N GLY A 9 -5.42 8.46 0.67
CA GLY A 9 -6.00 7.31 -0.02
C GLY A 9 -5.46 5.98 0.47
N VAL A 10 -4.15 5.86 0.71
CA VAL A 10 -3.54 4.64 1.25
C VAL A 10 -3.88 4.46 2.74
N ALA A 11 -3.94 5.56 3.49
CA ALA A 11 -4.31 5.53 4.89
C ALA A 11 -5.76 5.11 5.12
N CYS A 12 -6.70 5.49 4.24
CA CYS A 12 -8.10 5.07 4.37
C CYS A 12 -8.27 3.58 4.06
N THR A 13 -7.64 3.07 3.00
CA THR A 13 -7.79 1.66 2.60
C THR A 13 -7.24 0.68 3.63
N PHE A 14 -6.07 0.98 4.20
CA PHE A 14 -5.39 0.10 5.16
C PHE A 14 -5.58 0.52 6.63
N SER A 15 -6.20 1.67 6.87
CA SER A 15 -6.31 2.28 8.22
C SER A 15 -4.96 2.45 8.92
N SER A 16 -3.89 2.67 8.15
CA SER A 16 -2.53 2.87 8.64
C SER A 16 -2.03 4.25 8.20
N PRO A 17 -2.20 5.29 9.04
CA PRO A 17 -1.86 6.66 8.65
C PRO A 17 -0.34 6.86 8.50
N VAL A 18 0.46 6.23 9.36
CA VAL A 18 1.93 6.30 9.27
C VAL A 18 2.41 5.62 7.98
N GLY A 19 1.91 4.42 7.68
CA GLY A 19 2.27 3.68 6.47
C GLY A 19 1.88 4.41 5.19
N GLY A 20 0.67 4.99 5.14
CA GLY A 20 0.21 5.75 3.98
C GLY A 20 1.05 7.00 3.69
N VAL A 21 1.49 7.72 4.71
CA VAL A 21 2.35 8.90 4.53
C VAL A 21 3.75 8.50 4.09
N LEU A 22 4.35 7.47 4.68
CA LEU A 22 5.67 6.98 4.27
C LEU A 22 5.66 6.49 2.82
N PHE A 23 4.65 5.68 2.45
CA PHE A 23 4.45 5.23 1.08
C PHE A 23 4.33 6.40 0.10
N SER A 24 3.56 7.43 0.48
CA SER A 24 3.42 8.60 -0.38
C SER A 24 4.75 9.35 -0.56
N ILE A 25 5.60 9.44 0.45
CA ILE A 25 6.90 10.12 0.33
C ILE A 25 7.81 9.34 -0.62
N GLU A 26 7.83 8.02 -0.47
CA GLU A 26 8.65 7.12 -1.28
C GLU A 26 8.26 7.15 -2.77
N VAL A 27 6.95 7.15 -3.08
CA VAL A 27 6.47 7.02 -4.47
C VAL A 27 6.33 8.37 -5.18
N THR A 28 5.99 9.46 -4.48
CA THR A 28 5.54 10.70 -5.15
C THR A 28 6.57 11.82 -5.22
N SER A 29 7.66 11.79 -4.43
CA SER A 29 8.57 12.94 -4.34
C SER A 29 10.03 12.55 -4.17
N VAL A 30 10.89 13.17 -4.98
CA VAL A 30 12.36 13.15 -4.79
C VAL A 30 12.78 14.10 -3.66
N TYR A 31 12.08 15.24 -3.52
CA TYR A 31 12.30 16.23 -2.46
C TYR A 31 10.99 16.52 -1.74
N PHE A 32 10.97 16.32 -0.43
CA PHE A 32 9.76 16.49 0.38
C PHE A 32 9.97 17.51 1.50
N ALA A 33 9.18 18.59 1.47
CA ALA A 33 9.20 19.59 2.53
C ALA A 33 8.49 19.06 3.79
N ILE A 34 9.17 19.13 4.93
CA ILE A 34 8.65 18.69 6.25
C ILE A 34 7.32 19.39 6.61
N ARG A 35 7.11 20.62 6.17
CA ARG A 35 5.82 21.32 6.38
C ARG A 35 4.64 20.62 5.68
N ASN A 36 4.89 19.96 4.55
CA ASN A 36 3.86 19.18 3.84
C ASN A 36 3.65 17.81 4.50
N TYR A 37 4.64 17.29 5.21
CA TYR A 37 4.54 16.06 6.00
C TYR A 37 3.43 16.16 7.04
N TRP A 38 3.50 17.18 7.89
CA TRP A 38 2.55 17.38 8.98
C TRP A 38 1.11 17.54 8.48
N ARG A 39 0.93 18.28 7.38
CA ARG A 39 -0.40 18.45 6.75
C ARG A 39 -0.93 17.14 6.18
N GLY A 40 -0.07 16.34 5.57
CA GLY A 40 -0.43 15.01 5.05
C GLY A 40 -0.75 14.02 6.16
N PHE A 41 0.03 14.03 7.24
CA PHE A 41 -0.17 13.15 8.40
C PHE A 41 -1.49 13.42 9.13
N PHE A 42 -1.81 14.69 9.36
CA PHE A 42 -3.09 15.07 9.95
C PHE A 42 -4.28 14.64 9.07
N ALA A 43 -4.18 14.84 7.75
CA ALA A 43 -5.22 14.39 6.83
C ALA A 43 -5.35 12.86 6.79
N ALA A 44 -4.23 12.13 6.77
CA ALA A 44 -4.20 10.66 6.74
C ALA A 44 -4.79 10.04 8.02
N THR A 45 -4.49 10.61 9.19
CA THR A 45 -5.08 10.18 10.46
C THR A 45 -6.59 10.40 10.49
N TRP A 46 -7.07 11.58 10.10
CA TRP A 46 -8.51 11.85 10.02
C TRP A 46 -9.23 10.93 9.03
N SER A 47 -8.58 10.59 7.92
CA SER A 47 -9.16 9.68 6.94
C SER A 47 -9.26 8.25 7.46
N ALA A 48 -8.22 7.74 8.12
CA ALA A 48 -8.23 6.42 8.74
C ALA A 48 -9.26 6.33 9.89
N THR A 49 -9.38 7.38 10.72
CA THR A 49 -10.36 7.40 11.82
C THR A 49 -11.79 7.43 11.30
N VAL A 50 -12.10 8.29 10.31
CA VAL A 50 -13.44 8.35 9.72
C VAL A 50 -13.80 7.04 9.03
N PHE A 51 -12.88 6.43 8.28
CA PHE A 51 -13.13 5.15 7.62
C PHE A 51 -13.41 4.03 8.63
N ARG A 52 -12.65 3.97 9.72
CA ARG A 52 -12.92 3.02 10.82
C ARG A 52 -14.25 3.29 11.50
N LEU A 53 -14.58 4.54 11.81
CA LEU A 53 -15.87 4.90 12.41
C LEU A 53 -17.07 4.54 11.52
N LEU A 54 -16.92 4.65 10.20
CA LEU A 54 -17.95 4.24 9.24
C LEU A 54 -18.10 2.72 9.12
N GLN A 55 -17.06 1.94 9.45
CA GLN A 55 -17.12 0.47 9.46
C GLN A 55 -17.82 -0.09 10.71
N VAL A 56 -17.73 0.60 11.86
CA VAL A 56 -18.36 0.18 13.14
C VAL A 56 -19.87 -0.15 13.05
N PRO A 57 -20.73 0.60 12.34
CA PRO A 57 -22.16 0.23 12.24
C PRO A 57 -22.43 -0.97 11.33
N ILE A 58 -21.44 -1.45 10.55
CA ILE A 58 -21.58 -2.53 9.57
C ILE A 58 -21.11 -3.87 10.14
N GLU A 59 -20.09 -3.84 11.02
CA GLU A 59 -19.60 -5.02 11.73
C GLU A 59 -20.16 -5.02 13.16
N THR A 60 -20.93 -6.05 13.52
CA THR A 60 -21.52 -6.24 14.87
C THR A 60 -20.49 -6.62 15.94
N GLU A 61 -19.22 -6.27 15.74
CA GLU A 61 -18.13 -6.46 16.70
C GLU A 61 -17.71 -5.11 17.30
N VAL A 62 -17.82 -5.01 18.62
CA VAL A 62 -17.66 -3.79 19.43
C VAL A 62 -16.18 -3.35 19.56
N THR A 63 -15.26 -4.02 18.87
CA THR A 63 -13.82 -3.83 19.06
C THR A 63 -13.17 -3.21 17.83
N LEU A 64 -12.61 -2.01 18.02
CA LEU A 64 -11.75 -1.28 17.07
C LEU A 64 -10.49 -2.11 16.76
N THR A 65 -10.62 -3.12 15.93
CA THR A 65 -9.54 -4.06 15.60
C THR A 65 -8.99 -3.73 14.21
N ALA A 66 -7.67 -3.81 14.07
CA ALA A 66 -7.04 -3.74 12.75
C ALA A 66 -7.49 -4.94 11.91
N PHE A 67 -7.47 -4.82 10.57
CA PHE A 67 -8.05 -5.75 9.58
C PHE A 67 -7.59 -7.22 9.68
N SER A 68 -6.66 -7.56 10.57
CA SER A 68 -6.35 -8.91 11.05
C SER A 68 -5.52 -8.78 12.34
N GLN A 69 -6.13 -8.88 13.53
CA GLN A 69 -5.35 -8.85 14.77
C GLN A 69 -4.60 -10.17 14.98
N THR A 70 -3.28 -10.06 15.02
CA THR A 70 -2.37 -11.15 15.36
C THR A 70 -1.59 -10.73 16.60
N ALA A 71 -1.78 -11.45 17.70
CA ALA A 71 -1.05 -11.23 18.95
C ALA A 71 0.24 -12.06 18.93
N PHE A 72 1.37 -11.40 18.66
CA PHE A 72 2.68 -12.05 18.72
C PHE A 72 3.23 -12.00 20.15
N PRO A 73 3.71 -13.12 20.72
CA PRO A 73 4.39 -13.11 22.01
C PRO A 73 5.72 -12.35 21.91
N THR A 74 6.22 -11.82 23.04
CA THR A 74 7.46 -11.04 23.11
C THR A 74 8.71 -11.79 22.61
N ASN A 75 8.69 -13.12 22.60
CA ASN A 75 9.75 -13.99 22.09
C ASN A 75 9.39 -14.67 20.75
N ALA A 76 8.62 -14.00 19.89
CA ALA A 76 8.14 -14.60 18.64
C ALA A 76 9.24 -14.94 17.62
N PHE A 77 10.38 -14.24 17.64
CA PHE A 77 11.46 -14.41 16.66
C PHE A 77 12.82 -14.54 17.34
N LEU A 78 13.58 -15.57 16.95
CA LEU A 78 14.97 -15.73 17.34
C LEU A 78 15.91 -15.05 16.31
N PRO A 79 17.08 -14.53 16.73
CA PRO A 79 18.06 -13.95 15.82
C PRO A 79 18.58 -14.92 14.75
N GLU A 80 18.48 -16.23 14.98
CA GLU A 80 18.87 -17.28 14.04
C GLU A 80 17.94 -17.38 12.82
N GLU A 81 16.70 -16.86 12.91
CA GLU A 81 15.70 -16.86 11.84
C GLU A 81 15.88 -15.70 10.84
N LEU A 82 16.67 -14.69 11.20
CA LEU A 82 16.95 -13.50 10.39
C LEU A 82 17.53 -13.81 8.99
N PRO A 83 18.49 -14.74 8.81
CA PRO A 83 18.94 -15.13 7.47
C PRO A 83 17.84 -15.76 6.61
N PHE A 84 16.90 -16.52 7.21
CA PHE A 84 15.78 -17.08 6.47
C PHE A 84 14.81 -15.99 6.01
N PHE A 85 14.55 -14.96 6.83
CA PHE A 85 13.76 -13.80 6.39
C PHE A 85 14.44 -13.02 5.26
N ALA A 86 15.77 -12.86 5.30
CA ALA A 86 16.52 -12.23 4.22
C ALA A 86 16.42 -13.04 2.91
N PHE A 87 16.49 -14.37 2.99
CA PHE A 87 16.32 -15.26 1.85
C PHE A 87 14.91 -15.13 1.25
N ILE A 88 13.86 -15.18 2.07
CA ILE A 88 12.47 -14.96 1.61
C ILE A 88 12.32 -13.59 0.92
N GLY A 89 12.91 -12.54 1.50
CA GLY A 89 12.94 -11.20 0.90
C GLY A 89 13.60 -11.19 -0.48
N PHE A 90 14.70 -11.92 -0.66
CA PHE A 90 15.37 -12.07 -1.95
C PHE A 90 14.46 -12.74 -3.00
N PHE A 91 13.81 -13.86 -2.67
CA PHE A 91 12.87 -14.51 -3.60
C PHE A 91 11.67 -13.62 -3.94
N CYS A 92 11.12 -12.94 -2.95
CA CYS A 92 10.03 -11.99 -3.16
C CYS A 92 10.44 -10.85 -4.11
N GLY A 93 11.66 -10.33 -3.97
CA GLY A 93 12.22 -9.32 -4.87
C GLY A 93 12.39 -9.82 -6.31
N VAL A 94 12.95 -11.01 -6.50
CA VAL A 94 13.11 -11.63 -7.83
C VAL A 94 11.77 -11.89 -8.50
N LEU A 95 10.81 -12.45 -7.76
CA LEU A 95 9.45 -12.69 -8.27
C LEU A 95 8.73 -11.38 -8.64
N SER A 96 8.91 -10.33 -7.84
CA SER A 96 8.34 -8.99 -8.12
C SER A 96 8.95 -8.38 -9.39
N ALA A 97 10.26 -8.50 -9.59
CA ALA A 97 10.92 -8.03 -10.80
C ALA A 97 10.44 -8.79 -12.04
N PHE A 98 10.27 -10.11 -11.93
CA PHE A 98 9.72 -10.94 -13.00
C PHE A 98 8.26 -10.56 -13.33
N PHE A 99 7.43 -10.31 -12.31
CA PHE A 99 6.05 -9.85 -12.49
C PHE A 99 5.99 -8.51 -13.25
N ILE A 100 6.82 -7.53 -12.87
CA ILE A 100 6.89 -6.23 -13.57
C ILE A 100 7.33 -6.41 -15.03
N PHE A 101 8.30 -7.29 -15.28
CA PHE A 101 8.75 -7.60 -16.65
C PHE A 101 7.62 -8.21 -17.49
N LEU A 102 6.90 -9.20 -16.95
CA LEU A 102 5.78 -9.84 -17.61
C LEU A 102 4.64 -8.83 -17.88
N HIS A 103 4.29 -8.02 -16.89
CA HIS A 103 3.28 -6.98 -17.03
C HIS A 103 3.67 -5.97 -18.13
N ARG A 104 4.95 -5.55 -18.18
CA ARG A 104 5.46 -4.66 -19.23
C ARG A 104 5.36 -5.32 -20.61
N HIS A 105 5.73 -6.59 -20.74
CA HIS A 105 5.64 -7.32 -22.00
C HIS A 105 4.18 -7.45 -22.47
N LEU A 106 3.28 -7.80 -21.55
CA LEU A 106 1.85 -7.89 -21.82
C LEU A 106 1.29 -6.55 -22.29
N MET A 107 1.58 -5.44 -21.58
CA MET A 107 1.12 -4.11 -21.97
C MET A 107 1.65 -3.67 -23.34
N LEU A 108 2.90 -4.01 -23.67
CA LEU A 108 3.47 -3.73 -24.99
C LEU A 108 2.78 -4.58 -26.09
N PHE A 109 2.53 -5.86 -25.81
CA PHE A 109 1.80 -6.75 -26.73
C PHE A 109 0.37 -6.26 -26.99
N LEU A 110 -0.37 -5.87 -25.93
CA LEU A 110 -1.71 -5.28 -26.07
C LEU A 110 -1.68 -4.00 -26.91
N ARG A 111 -0.65 -3.17 -26.75
CA ARG A 111 -0.53 -1.91 -27.51
C ARG A 111 -0.18 -2.13 -28.98
N GLN A 112 0.56 -3.17 -29.32
CA GLN A 112 0.95 -3.48 -30.70
C GLN A 112 -0.13 -4.24 -31.47
N ASN A 113 -0.97 -5.02 -30.79
CA ASN A 113 -2.04 -5.75 -31.45
C ASN A 113 -3.23 -4.83 -31.80
N LYS A 114 -3.43 -4.57 -33.11
CA LYS A 114 -4.52 -3.70 -33.61
C LYS A 114 -5.91 -4.16 -33.14
N TYR A 115 -6.15 -5.46 -33.05
CA TYR A 115 -7.43 -6.02 -32.60
C TYR A 115 -7.73 -5.70 -31.14
N ALA A 116 -6.73 -5.76 -30.26
CA ALA A 116 -6.89 -5.42 -28.84
C ALA A 116 -7.18 -3.93 -28.64
N LYS A 117 -6.57 -3.06 -29.46
CA LYS A 117 -6.79 -1.61 -29.41
C LYS A 117 -8.21 -1.22 -29.83
N THR A 118 -8.77 -1.88 -30.85
CA THR A 118 -10.16 -1.66 -31.28
C THR A 118 -11.16 -2.07 -30.19
N ILE A 119 -10.93 -3.20 -29.52
CA ILE A 119 -11.79 -3.68 -28.42
C ILE A 119 -11.76 -2.75 -27.21
N PHE A 120 -10.59 -2.20 -26.85
CA PHE A 120 -10.45 -1.32 -25.69
C PHE A 120 -10.89 0.13 -25.90
N GLN A 121 -10.97 0.64 -27.15
CA GLN A 121 -11.46 2.01 -27.42
C GLN A 121 -12.98 2.10 -27.56
N GLN A 122 -13.68 0.98 -27.67
CA GLN A 122 -15.16 0.93 -27.78
C GLN A 122 -15.86 0.72 -26.43
N LEU A 123 -15.11 0.49 -25.36
CA LEU A 123 -15.58 0.35 -23.98
C LEU A 123 -15.26 1.61 -23.19
#